data_AF-X1QX30-F1
#
_entry.id   AF-X1QX30-F1
#
_cell.length_a   1.000
_cell.length_b   1.000
_cell.length_c   1.000
_cell.angle_alpha   90.00
_cell.angle_beta   90.00
_cell.angle_gamma   90.00
#
_symmetry.space_group_name_H-M   'P 1'
#
loop_
_entity.id
_entity.type
_entity.pdbx_description
1 polymer ?
#
loop_
_entity_poly.entity_id
_entity_poly.type
_entity_poly.pdbx_seq_one_letter_code
_entity_poly.pdbx_strand_id
1 'polypeptide(L)'
;PEKSVIIVRKEEKVLIPCGIPYIFGTVCTPSKNLIPDAVLEKNNIELLVGNVTGIDRNNKTIETKKGDKVQYEKLIIATGSIPIVPPISGSEKENVYIVNKDVDYLQNLLDKVEDSSDMVIIGGGFIGMEFADECKKNRDINITVVEMLPCCLMIAFDEDICRQGEEILKKNGINIITNAKVEAIVGDVKVEGVKLSDGKIIKADIVLIGIGSKPNTEIAKNSGIELGEKGSI
;
A
#
# COMPACT_ATOMS: atom_id res chain seq x y z
N PRO A 1 32.84 -12.07 -10.61
CA PRO A 1 32.31 -12.67 -9.37
C PRO A 1 32.03 -14.15 -9.60
N GLU A 2 32.39 -15.04 -8.67
CA GLU A 2 32.25 -16.50 -8.83
C GLU A 2 30.86 -17.06 -8.43
N LYS A 3 30.04 -16.25 -7.77
CA LYS A 3 28.70 -16.66 -7.31
C LYS A 3 27.63 -16.23 -8.31
N SER A 4 26.67 -17.11 -8.59
CA SER A 4 25.43 -16.78 -9.28
C SER A 4 24.40 -16.22 -8.30
N VAL A 5 23.56 -15.31 -8.78
CA VAL A 5 22.46 -14.72 -8.02
C VAL A 5 21.22 -14.79 -8.88
N ILE A 6 20.14 -15.31 -8.30
CA ILE A 6 18.81 -15.29 -8.89
C ILE A 6 17.86 -14.51 -7.97
N ILE A 7 17.08 -13.61 -8.56
CA ILE A 7 15.96 -12.94 -7.91
C ILE A 7 14.68 -13.59 -8.40
N VAL A 8 13.84 -14.02 -7.46
CA VAL A 8 12.50 -14.52 -7.75
C VAL A 8 11.48 -13.52 -7.22
N ARG A 9 10.65 -12.97 -8.09
CA ARG A 9 9.58 -12.02 -7.71
C ARG A 9 8.31 -12.29 -8.49
N LYS A 10 7.16 -11.97 -7.91
CA LYS A 10 5.85 -12.19 -8.55
C LYS A 10 5.61 -11.20 -9.69
N GLU A 11 6.10 -9.97 -9.52
CA GLU A 11 5.81 -8.84 -10.39
C GLU A 11 6.76 -8.78 -11.58
N GLU A 12 6.22 -8.65 -12.79
CA GLU A 12 7.04 -8.43 -13.99
C GLU A 12 7.67 -7.03 -13.97
N LYS A 13 6.88 -6.01 -13.59
CA LYS A 13 7.33 -4.63 -13.41
C LYS A 13 7.24 -4.25 -11.94
N VAL A 14 8.28 -3.61 -11.40
CA VAL A 14 8.33 -3.21 -9.99
C VAL A 14 8.24 -1.71 -9.86
N LEU A 15 7.45 -1.26 -8.90
CA LEU A 15 7.27 0.16 -8.57
C LEU A 15 8.26 0.60 -7.49
N ILE A 16 8.63 1.88 -7.51
CA ILE A 16 9.29 2.53 -6.37
C ILE A 16 8.22 2.74 -5.28
N PRO A 17 8.29 2.05 -4.12
CA PRO A 17 7.16 2.05 -3.18
C PRO A 17 6.84 3.43 -2.60
N CYS A 18 7.86 4.24 -2.26
CA CYS A 18 7.67 5.61 -1.78
C CYS A 18 7.20 6.57 -2.88
N GLY A 19 7.35 6.22 -4.16
CA GLY A 19 6.88 7.02 -5.28
C GLY A 19 5.41 6.77 -5.64
N ILE A 20 4.75 5.79 -5.00
CA ILE A 20 3.37 5.43 -5.32
C ILE A 20 2.38 6.59 -5.13
N PRO A 21 2.37 7.35 -4.02
CA PRO A 21 1.46 8.49 -3.88
C PRO A 21 1.63 9.52 -5.00
N TYR A 22 2.87 9.72 -5.46
CA TYR A 22 3.21 10.71 -6.48
C TYR A 22 2.64 10.38 -7.87
N ILE A 23 2.29 9.12 -8.12
CA ILE A 23 1.53 8.72 -9.33
C ILE A 23 0.24 9.52 -9.44
N PHE A 24 -0.36 9.88 -8.31
CA PHE A 24 -1.66 10.54 -8.27
C PHE A 24 -1.57 12.04 -8.44
N GLY A 25 -0.39 12.67 -8.37
CA GLY A 25 -0.26 14.12 -8.50
C GLY A 25 0.86 14.51 -9.43
N THR A 26 2.09 14.34 -8.95
CA THR A 26 3.32 14.86 -9.56
C THR A 26 3.77 14.06 -10.79
N VAL A 27 3.65 12.74 -10.75
CA VAL A 27 4.16 11.82 -11.77
C VAL A 27 3.06 11.43 -12.78
N CYS A 28 1.79 11.45 -12.35
CA CYS A 28 0.57 11.24 -13.16
C CYS A 28 0.45 9.88 -13.88
N THR A 29 1.34 8.92 -13.65
CA THR A 29 1.21 7.56 -14.22
C THR A 29 2.11 6.56 -13.49
N PRO A 30 1.64 5.32 -13.25
CA PRO A 30 2.47 4.25 -12.71
C PRO A 30 3.71 3.93 -13.55
N SER A 31 3.64 4.11 -14.87
CA SER A 31 4.73 3.80 -15.80
C SER A 31 6.00 4.62 -15.57
N LYS A 32 5.86 5.82 -15.01
CA LYS A 32 7.00 6.69 -14.65
C LYS A 32 7.54 6.43 -13.24
N ASN A 33 6.91 5.53 -12.47
CA ASN A 33 7.33 5.14 -11.11
C ASN A 33 7.95 3.73 -11.08
N LEU A 34 8.55 3.28 -12.17
CA LEU A 34 9.11 1.93 -12.29
C LEU A 34 10.59 1.87 -11.92
N ILE A 35 10.99 0.79 -11.27
CA ILE A 35 12.40 0.42 -11.08
C ILE A 35 12.86 -0.33 -12.33
N PRO A 36 13.89 0.16 -13.04
CA PRO A 36 14.38 -0.50 -14.25
C PRO A 36 15.19 -1.77 -13.90
N ASP A 37 14.91 -2.86 -14.62
CA ASP A 37 15.64 -4.13 -14.46
C ASP A 37 17.04 -4.13 -15.09
N ALA A 38 17.42 -3.07 -15.82
CA ALA A 38 18.75 -2.93 -16.41
C ALA A 38 19.90 -3.08 -15.38
N VAL A 39 19.62 -2.79 -14.11
CA VAL A 39 20.59 -3.02 -13.02
C VAL A 39 20.85 -4.51 -12.76
N LEU A 40 19.86 -5.39 -12.98
CA LEU A 40 20.00 -6.83 -12.79
C LEU A 40 20.90 -7.41 -13.88
N GLU A 41 20.59 -7.10 -15.15
CA GLU A 41 21.36 -7.54 -16.31
C GLU A 41 22.82 -7.07 -16.24
N LYS A 42 23.03 -5.78 -15.93
CA LYS A 42 24.37 -5.19 -15.79
C LYS A 42 25.24 -5.89 -14.73
N ASN A 43 24.62 -6.50 -13.73
CA ASN A 43 25.31 -7.19 -12.64
C ASN A 43 25.27 -8.73 -12.78
N ASN A 44 24.83 -9.27 -13.93
CA ASN A 44 24.66 -10.71 -14.16
C ASN A 44 23.76 -11.38 -13.11
N ILE A 45 22.67 -10.73 -12.73
CA ILE A 45 21.65 -11.27 -11.83
C ILE A 45 20.52 -11.86 -12.68
N GLU A 46 20.22 -13.14 -12.49
CA GLU A 46 19.10 -13.82 -13.13
C GLU A 46 17.77 -13.38 -12.50
N LEU A 47 16.74 -13.19 -13.32
CA LEU A 47 15.40 -12.85 -12.87
C LEU A 47 14.43 -13.97 -13.26
N LEU A 48 13.76 -14.54 -12.26
CA LEU A 48 12.63 -15.44 -12.43
C LEU A 48 11.34 -14.76 -11.98
N VAL A 49 10.43 -14.50 -12.91
CA VAL A 49 9.10 -13.95 -12.60
C VAL A 49 8.16 -15.09 -12.20
N GLY A 50 7.93 -15.22 -10.89
CA GLY A 50 7.12 -16.28 -10.30
C GLY A 50 6.73 -16.00 -8.86
N ASN A 51 5.51 -16.41 -8.48
CA ASN A 51 5.06 -16.36 -7.10
C ASN A 51 5.59 -17.58 -6.35
N VAL A 52 6.51 -17.41 -5.39
CA VAL A 52 7.01 -18.50 -4.57
C VAL A 52 5.94 -18.94 -3.57
N THR A 53 5.66 -20.24 -3.51
CA THR A 53 4.61 -20.82 -2.65
C THR A 53 5.15 -21.74 -1.57
N GLY A 54 6.41 -22.18 -1.67
CA GLY A 54 7.04 -23.04 -0.66
C GLY A 54 8.56 -22.92 -0.63
N ILE A 55 9.13 -23.19 0.56
CA ILE A 55 10.57 -23.32 0.77
C ILE A 55 10.82 -24.67 1.46
N ASP A 56 11.54 -25.56 0.80
CA ASP A 56 12.05 -26.79 1.40
C ASP A 56 13.47 -26.55 1.91
N ARG A 57 13.59 -26.39 3.23
CA ARG A 57 14.87 -26.10 3.89
C ARG A 57 15.81 -27.30 3.94
N ASN A 58 15.27 -28.51 3.91
CA ASN A 58 16.06 -29.73 3.97
C ASN A 58 16.74 -29.98 2.63
N ASN A 59 15.96 -29.87 1.55
CA ASN A 59 16.47 -30.02 0.19
C ASN A 59 17.04 -28.72 -0.38
N LYS A 60 16.90 -27.60 0.33
CA LYS A 60 17.32 -26.25 -0.08
C LYS A 60 16.77 -25.83 -1.45
N THR A 61 15.46 -25.96 -1.60
CA THR A 61 14.74 -25.57 -2.82
C THR A 61 13.60 -24.63 -2.49
N ILE A 62 13.23 -23.79 -3.45
CA ILE A 62 11.97 -23.05 -3.47
C ILE A 62 11.10 -23.55 -4.62
N GLU A 63 9.80 -23.45 -4.46
CA GLU A 63 8.81 -23.81 -5.49
C GLU A 63 7.93 -22.61 -5.82
N THR A 64 7.75 -22.34 -7.11
CA THR A 64 6.81 -21.33 -7.60
C THR A 64 5.43 -21.92 -7.82
N LYS A 65 4.39 -21.08 -7.84
CA LYS A 65 3.02 -21.46 -8.20
C LYS A 65 2.91 -22.13 -9.58
N LYS A 66 3.86 -21.84 -10.49
CA LYS A 66 3.92 -22.45 -11.83
C LYS A 66 4.62 -23.82 -11.84
N GLY A 67 5.16 -24.26 -10.71
CA GLY A 67 5.87 -25.53 -10.55
C GLY A 67 7.38 -25.43 -10.79
N ASP A 68 7.94 -24.23 -11.01
CA ASP A 68 9.39 -24.06 -11.14
C ASP A 68 10.05 -24.36 -9.79
N LYS A 69 11.15 -25.12 -9.83
CA LYS A 69 11.97 -25.40 -8.64
C LYS A 69 13.34 -24.78 -8.79
N VAL A 70 13.72 -23.95 -7.82
CA VAL A 70 15.03 -23.30 -7.79
C VAL A 70 15.80 -23.81 -6.58
N GLN A 71 16.95 -24.42 -6.86
CA GLN A 71 17.91 -24.89 -5.85
C GLN A 71 18.74 -23.69 -5.35
N TYR A 72 19.04 -23.64 -4.05
CA TYR A 72 19.88 -22.59 -3.48
C TYR A 72 20.95 -23.14 -2.51
N GLU A 73 22.06 -22.42 -2.40
CA GLU A 73 23.02 -22.60 -1.31
C GLU A 73 22.69 -21.70 -0.11
N LYS A 74 22.25 -20.48 -0.40
CA LYS A 74 21.80 -19.45 0.53
C LYS A 74 20.51 -18.84 0.01
N LEU A 75 19.56 -18.61 0.91
CA LEU A 75 18.27 -17.99 0.60
C LEU A 75 18.16 -16.65 1.34
N ILE A 76 17.81 -15.60 0.61
CA ILE A 76 17.44 -14.29 1.18
C ILE A 76 15.93 -14.14 1.01
N ILE A 77 15.21 -13.95 2.11
CA ILE A 77 13.78 -13.70 2.07
C ILE A 77 13.55 -12.19 2.12
N ALA A 78 13.11 -11.62 1.00
CA ALA A 78 12.87 -10.20 0.82
C ALA A 78 11.41 -9.92 0.41
N THR A 79 10.45 -10.64 1.02
CA THR A 79 9.02 -10.61 0.68
C THR A 79 8.29 -9.33 1.11
N GLY A 80 8.97 -8.44 1.84
CA GLY A 80 8.49 -7.11 2.20
C GLY A 80 7.29 -7.14 3.15
N SER A 81 6.34 -6.25 2.91
CA SER A 81 5.11 -6.08 3.69
C SER A 81 3.87 -6.04 2.80
N ILE A 82 2.73 -6.33 3.42
CA ILE A 82 1.40 -6.23 2.80
C ILE A 82 0.53 -5.20 3.54
N PRO A 83 -0.37 -4.47 2.86
CA PRO A 83 -1.27 -3.52 3.50
C PRO A 83 -2.14 -4.17 4.58
N ILE A 84 -2.45 -3.42 5.63
CA ILE A 84 -3.42 -3.85 6.64
C ILE A 84 -4.81 -3.41 6.18
N VAL A 85 -5.72 -4.38 6.08
CA VAL A 85 -7.16 -4.12 5.92
C VAL A 85 -7.82 -4.34 7.28
N PRO A 86 -8.34 -3.29 7.93
CA PRO A 86 -9.05 -3.44 9.19
C PRO A 86 -10.39 -4.16 8.95
N PRO A 87 -10.97 -4.84 9.95
CA PRO A 87 -12.27 -5.50 9.83
C PRO A 87 -13.42 -4.46 9.84
N ILE A 88 -13.45 -3.60 8.84
CA ILE A 88 -14.50 -2.60 8.60
C ILE A 88 -15.52 -3.21 7.65
N SER A 89 -16.78 -3.18 8.05
CA SER A 89 -17.89 -3.62 7.19
C SER A 89 -17.94 -2.79 5.91
N GLY A 90 -18.06 -3.42 4.75
CA GLY A 90 -18.08 -2.75 3.44
C GLY A 90 -16.70 -2.46 2.85
N SER A 91 -15.62 -2.99 3.43
CA SER A 91 -14.26 -2.85 2.88
C SER A 91 -14.04 -3.61 1.57
N GLU A 92 -14.95 -4.53 1.24
CA GLU A 92 -15.01 -5.31 0.01
C GLU A 92 -15.80 -4.64 -1.13
N LYS A 93 -16.42 -3.48 -0.89
CA LYS A 93 -17.23 -2.78 -1.90
C LYS A 93 -16.40 -2.27 -3.07
N GLU A 94 -17.06 -2.08 -4.21
CA GLU A 94 -16.45 -1.39 -5.33
C GLU A 94 -16.01 0.03 -4.94
N ASN A 95 -14.93 0.49 -5.55
CA ASN A 95 -14.25 1.75 -5.25
C ASN A 95 -13.66 1.88 -3.83
N VAL A 96 -13.47 0.77 -3.13
CA VAL A 96 -12.63 0.71 -1.92
C VAL A 96 -11.26 0.15 -2.28
N TYR A 97 -10.21 0.93 -2.02
CA TYR A 97 -8.85 0.60 -2.40
C TYR A 97 -7.91 0.55 -1.20
N ILE A 98 -6.84 -0.22 -1.36
CA ILE A 98 -5.66 -0.23 -0.50
C ILE A 98 -4.45 0.12 -1.35
N VAL A 99 -3.33 0.50 -0.76
CA VAL A 99 -2.12 0.78 -1.54
C VAL A 99 -1.41 -0.53 -1.91
N ASN A 100 -1.68 -1.05 -3.10
CA ASN A 100 -1.04 -2.25 -3.64
C ASN A 100 0.09 -1.87 -4.62
N LYS A 101 1.16 -2.67 -4.64
CA LYS A 101 2.35 -2.47 -5.49
C LYS A 101 2.19 -3.15 -6.85
N ASP A 102 1.03 -2.97 -7.46
CA ASP A 102 0.69 -3.56 -8.75
C ASP A 102 0.38 -2.42 -9.74
N VAL A 103 1.01 -2.48 -10.92
CA VAL A 103 1.00 -1.39 -11.89
C VAL A 103 -0.40 -1.17 -12.45
N ASP A 104 -1.09 -2.24 -12.82
CA ASP A 104 -2.42 -2.19 -13.43
C ASP A 104 -3.46 -1.80 -12.38
N TYR A 105 -3.32 -2.32 -11.16
CA TYR A 105 -4.13 -1.92 -10.01
C TYR A 105 -4.03 -0.40 -9.74
N LEU A 106 -2.81 0.15 -9.71
CA LEU A 106 -2.59 1.58 -9.47
C LEU A 106 -3.06 2.43 -10.64
N GLN A 107 -2.98 1.94 -11.89
CA GLN A 107 -3.56 2.64 -13.03
C GLN A 107 -5.08 2.70 -12.89
N ASN A 108 -5.74 1.59 -12.57
CA ASN A 108 -7.18 1.58 -12.34
C ASN A 108 -7.60 2.47 -11.16
N LEU A 109 -6.83 2.49 -10.07
CA LEU A 109 -7.07 3.43 -8.96
C LEU A 109 -6.93 4.89 -9.42
N LEU A 110 -5.92 5.22 -10.24
CA LEU A 110 -5.73 6.57 -10.78
C LEU A 110 -6.93 6.99 -11.62
N ASP A 111 -7.39 6.13 -12.53
CA ASP A 111 -8.55 6.39 -13.38
C ASP A 111 -9.82 6.63 -12.52
N LYS A 112 -10.02 5.83 -11.46
CA LYS A 112 -11.16 6.03 -10.53
C LYS A 112 -11.06 7.30 -9.70
N VAL A 113 -9.86 7.73 -9.32
CA VAL A 113 -9.68 9.02 -8.65
C VAL A 113 -10.03 10.17 -9.61
N GLU A 114 -9.72 10.04 -10.90
CA GLU A 114 -10.07 11.03 -11.93
C GLU A 114 -11.59 11.12 -12.18
N ASP A 115 -12.31 10.01 -12.04
CA ASP A 115 -13.77 9.95 -12.19
C ASP A 115 -14.55 10.35 -10.91
N SER A 116 -13.87 10.60 -9.78
CA SER A 116 -14.51 10.80 -8.46
C SER A 116 -14.55 12.26 -8.04
N SER A 117 -15.63 12.67 -7.35
CA SER A 117 -15.76 14.02 -6.77
C SER A 117 -15.44 14.04 -5.28
N ASP A 118 -15.76 12.97 -4.56
CA ASP A 118 -15.56 12.87 -3.11
C ASP A 118 -14.70 11.64 -2.75
N MET A 119 -13.54 11.87 -2.14
CA MET A 119 -12.61 10.84 -1.68
C MET A 119 -12.49 10.86 -0.15
N VAL A 120 -12.63 9.69 0.46
CA VAL A 120 -12.27 9.50 1.88
C VAL A 120 -11.03 8.64 2.00
N ILE A 121 -10.04 9.14 2.75
CA ILE A 121 -8.83 8.41 3.09
C ILE A 121 -8.91 8.00 4.56
N ILE A 122 -8.83 6.70 4.82
CA ILE A 122 -8.87 6.13 6.17
C ILE A 122 -7.43 5.91 6.64
N GLY A 123 -7.02 6.68 7.66
CA GLY A 123 -5.67 6.69 8.23
C GLY A 123 -4.88 7.92 7.82
N GLY A 124 -4.43 8.70 8.81
CA GLY A 124 -3.59 9.90 8.70
C GLY A 124 -2.10 9.61 8.93
N GLY A 125 -1.62 8.41 8.58
CA GLY A 125 -0.19 8.10 8.51
C GLY A 125 0.48 8.66 7.25
N PHE A 126 1.76 8.38 7.03
CA PHE A 126 2.49 8.85 5.84
C PHE A 126 1.75 8.55 4.54
N ILE A 127 1.30 7.29 4.37
CA ILE A 127 0.56 6.87 3.17
C ILE A 127 -0.68 7.75 2.95
N GLY A 128 -1.54 7.88 3.95
CA GLY A 128 -2.78 8.63 3.79
C GLY A 128 -2.55 10.12 3.54
N MET A 129 -1.57 10.71 4.22
CA MET A 129 -1.25 12.13 4.07
C MET A 129 -0.60 12.45 2.72
N GLU A 130 0.32 11.62 2.24
CA GLU A 130 0.94 11.78 0.92
C GLU A 130 -0.09 11.59 -0.20
N PHE A 131 -0.99 10.60 -0.09
CA PHE A 131 -2.07 10.44 -1.06
C PHE A 131 -3.05 11.62 -1.04
N ALA A 132 -3.39 12.14 0.14
CA ALA A 132 -4.26 13.32 0.24
C ALA A 132 -3.66 14.53 -0.48
N ASP A 133 -2.38 14.81 -0.26
CA ASP A 133 -1.67 15.92 -0.90
C ASP A 133 -1.53 15.70 -2.42
N GLU A 134 -1.08 14.53 -2.85
CA GLU A 134 -0.84 14.24 -4.28
C GLU A 134 -2.15 14.21 -5.09
N CYS A 135 -3.21 13.58 -4.58
CA CYS A 135 -4.51 13.56 -5.26
C CYS A 135 -5.07 14.98 -5.46
N LYS A 136 -4.79 15.92 -4.53
CA LYS A 136 -5.29 17.30 -4.58
C LYS A 136 -4.59 18.17 -5.61
N LYS A 137 -3.31 17.91 -5.92
CA LYS A 137 -2.44 18.83 -6.70
C LYS A 137 -2.94 19.22 -8.08
N ASN A 138 -3.75 18.39 -8.74
CA ASN A 138 -4.21 18.61 -10.11
C ASN A 138 -5.70 18.31 -10.30
N ARG A 139 -6.50 18.28 -9.23
CA ARG A 139 -7.91 17.89 -9.30
C ARG A 139 -8.78 18.73 -8.37
N ASP A 140 -9.99 18.99 -8.84
CA ASP A 140 -11.06 19.55 -8.01
C ASP A 140 -11.83 18.41 -7.31
N ILE A 141 -11.10 17.62 -6.52
CA ILE A 141 -11.65 16.54 -5.72
C ILE A 141 -11.75 16.98 -4.26
N ASN A 142 -12.86 16.64 -3.62
CA ASN A 142 -13.05 16.82 -2.18
C ASN A 142 -12.37 15.66 -1.46
N ILE A 143 -11.37 15.95 -0.63
CA ILE A 143 -10.63 14.92 0.12
C ILE A 143 -10.93 15.09 1.60
N THR A 144 -11.31 13.99 2.25
CA THR A 144 -11.41 13.91 3.71
C THR A 144 -10.52 12.80 4.24
N VAL A 145 -9.54 13.16 5.06
CA VAL A 145 -8.72 12.21 5.83
C VAL A 145 -9.41 11.98 7.19
N VAL A 146 -9.64 10.72 7.53
CA VAL A 146 -10.19 10.30 8.82
C VAL A 146 -9.09 9.58 9.61
N GLU A 147 -8.73 10.12 10.77
CA GLU A 147 -7.71 9.59 11.67
C GLU A 147 -8.31 9.31 13.06
N MET A 148 -8.01 8.13 13.59
CA MET A 148 -8.50 7.70 14.90
C MET A 148 -7.73 8.36 16.05
N LEU A 149 -6.46 8.69 15.83
CA LEU A 149 -5.58 9.36 16.79
C LEU A 149 -5.87 10.87 16.87
N PRO A 150 -5.35 11.55 17.91
CA PRO A 150 -5.56 12.99 18.08
C PRO A 150 -4.95 13.88 17.00
N CYS A 151 -3.89 13.40 16.32
CA CYS A 151 -3.30 14.05 15.14
C CYS A 151 -2.88 13.02 14.09
N CYS A 152 -2.85 13.44 12.83
CA CYS A 152 -2.16 12.75 11.76
C CYS A 152 -0.65 12.70 12.05
N LEU A 153 0.04 11.65 11.58
CA LEU A 153 1.49 11.45 11.76
C LEU A 153 1.99 11.35 13.21
N MET A 154 1.11 11.26 14.20
CA MET A 154 1.45 11.25 15.63
C MET A 154 2.35 10.08 16.07
N ILE A 155 2.41 9.00 15.28
CA ILE A 155 3.34 7.88 15.56
C ILE A 155 4.79 8.25 15.22
N ALA A 156 5.00 9.25 14.36
CA ALA A 156 6.31 9.63 13.83
C ALA A 156 6.84 10.96 14.38
N PHE A 157 5.96 11.88 14.76
CA PHE A 157 6.34 13.23 15.19
C PHE A 157 5.59 13.67 16.44
N ASP A 158 6.15 14.67 17.12
CA ASP A 158 5.50 15.37 18.22
C ASP A 158 4.25 16.14 17.75
N GLU A 159 3.33 16.39 18.68
CA GLU A 159 2.00 16.93 18.37
C GLU A 159 2.08 18.31 17.67
N ASP A 160 2.99 19.18 18.06
CA ASP A 160 3.15 20.52 17.50
C ASP A 160 3.57 20.48 16.01
N ILE A 161 4.44 19.53 15.63
CA ILE A 161 4.82 19.28 14.24
C ILE A 161 3.66 18.67 13.46
N CYS A 162 2.93 17.72 14.06
CA CYS A 162 1.77 17.10 13.43
C CYS A 162 0.70 18.16 13.09
N ARG A 163 0.37 19.04 14.04
CA ARG A 163 -0.59 20.13 13.85
C ARG A 163 -0.16 21.09 12.75
N GLN A 164 1.12 21.45 12.68
CA GLN A 164 1.63 22.28 11.58
C GLN A 164 1.42 21.62 10.21
N GLY A 165 1.69 20.31 10.10
CA GLY A 165 1.43 19.55 8.87
C GLY A 165 -0.04 19.50 8.49
N GLU A 166 -0.94 19.26 9.47
CA GLU A 166 -2.39 19.29 9.25
C GLU A 166 -2.86 20.66 8.75
N GLU A 167 -2.37 21.75 9.33
CA GLU A 167 -2.75 23.10 8.92
C GLU A 167 -2.30 23.44 7.49
N ILE A 168 -1.15 22.92 7.05
CA ILE A 168 -0.70 23.07 5.66
C ILE A 168 -1.66 22.35 4.71
N LEU A 169 -2.02 21.09 5.00
CA LEU A 169 -2.94 20.34 4.14
C LEU A 169 -4.37 20.91 4.16
N LYS A 170 -4.85 21.39 5.31
CA LYS A 170 -6.15 22.08 5.42
C LYS A 170 -6.18 23.35 4.57
N LYS A 171 -5.10 24.14 4.55
CA LYS A 171 -4.97 25.31 3.67
C LYS A 171 -5.00 24.94 2.18
N ASN A 172 -4.57 23.73 1.84
CA ASN A 172 -4.68 23.18 0.48
C ASN A 172 -6.07 22.59 0.17
N GLY A 173 -7.05 22.76 1.07
CA GLY A 173 -8.43 22.32 0.87
C GLY A 173 -8.68 20.85 1.18
N ILE A 174 -7.81 20.20 1.95
CA ILE A 174 -8.00 18.84 2.46
C ILE A 174 -8.72 18.91 3.80
N ASN A 175 -9.83 18.20 3.93
CA ASN A 175 -10.53 18.07 5.21
C ASN A 175 -9.83 17.02 6.06
N ILE A 176 -9.57 17.31 7.33
CA ILE A 176 -8.95 16.38 8.27
C ILE A 176 -9.85 16.23 9.49
N ILE A 177 -10.22 14.99 9.81
CA ILE A 177 -11.05 14.64 10.96
C ILE A 177 -10.25 13.66 11.83
N THR A 178 -9.67 14.17 12.91
CA THR A 178 -8.94 13.41 13.93
C THR A 178 -9.86 12.95 15.06
N ASN A 179 -9.39 12.07 15.94
CA ASN A 179 -10.19 11.45 17.01
C ASN A 179 -11.48 10.79 16.49
N ALA A 180 -11.47 10.32 15.23
CA ALA A 180 -12.63 9.79 14.54
C ALA A 180 -12.37 8.35 14.09
N LYS A 181 -13.23 7.44 14.52
CA LYS A 181 -13.16 6.04 14.12
C LYS A 181 -14.18 5.78 13.02
N VAL A 182 -13.72 5.17 11.93
CA VAL A 182 -14.62 4.61 10.90
C VAL A 182 -15.28 3.35 11.45
N GLU A 183 -16.61 3.31 11.39
CA GLU A 183 -17.43 2.17 11.78
C GLU A 183 -17.73 1.27 10.58
N ALA A 184 -18.11 1.85 9.45
CA ALA A 184 -18.47 1.11 8.24
C ALA A 184 -18.27 1.95 6.97
N ILE A 185 -18.04 1.28 5.85
CA ILE A 185 -18.12 1.85 4.51
C ILE A 185 -19.50 1.51 3.96
N VAL A 186 -20.30 2.53 3.64
CA VAL A 186 -21.72 2.39 3.27
C VAL A 186 -21.95 2.56 1.77
N GLY A 187 -23.05 2.01 1.30
CA GLY A 187 -23.42 1.89 -0.11
C GLY A 187 -23.89 0.47 -0.42
N ASP A 188 -24.57 0.28 -1.55
CA ASP A 188 -25.06 -1.04 -1.97
C ASP A 188 -23.89 -1.89 -2.53
N VAL A 189 -23.62 -1.75 -3.83
CA VAL A 189 -22.50 -2.44 -4.52
C VAL A 189 -21.19 -1.66 -4.44
N LYS A 190 -21.26 -0.35 -4.68
CA LYS A 190 -20.13 0.58 -4.62
C LYS A 190 -20.23 1.48 -3.40
N VAL A 191 -19.10 2.06 -2.98
CA VAL A 191 -19.12 3.05 -1.90
C VAL A 191 -19.93 4.29 -2.27
N GLU A 192 -20.71 4.76 -1.30
CA GLU A 192 -21.43 6.05 -1.34
C GLU A 192 -21.07 6.94 -0.15
N GLY A 193 -20.44 6.37 0.89
CA GLY A 193 -19.95 7.10 2.03
C GLY A 193 -19.22 6.25 3.07
N VAL A 194 -18.72 6.94 4.08
CA VAL A 194 -18.05 6.36 5.25
C VAL A 194 -18.78 6.80 6.51
N LYS A 195 -19.28 5.83 7.27
CA LYS A 195 -19.95 6.04 8.55
C LYS A 195 -18.92 6.04 9.68
N LEU A 196 -18.90 7.10 10.46
CA LEU A 196 -18.11 7.22 11.68
C LEU A 196 -18.87 6.65 12.89
N SER A 197 -18.13 6.33 13.96
CA SER A 197 -18.69 5.75 15.19
C SER A 197 -19.66 6.67 15.95
N ASP A 198 -19.64 7.98 15.68
CA ASP A 198 -20.59 8.95 16.23
C ASP A 198 -21.90 9.02 15.41
N GLY A 199 -22.01 8.21 14.35
CA GLY A 199 -23.17 8.16 13.44
C GLY A 199 -23.08 9.11 12.24
N LYS A 200 -22.09 10.01 12.18
CA LYS A 200 -21.90 10.90 11.03
C LYS A 200 -21.54 10.07 9.78
N ILE A 201 -22.11 10.43 8.64
CA ILE A 201 -21.76 9.85 7.34
C ILE A 201 -21.06 10.92 6.52
N ILE A 202 -19.87 10.58 6.02
CA ILE A 202 -19.11 11.40 5.07
C ILE A 202 -19.37 10.83 3.68
N LYS A 203 -19.83 11.65 2.74
CA LYS A 203 -20.02 11.23 1.34
C LYS A 203 -18.67 10.83 0.73
N ALA A 204 -18.65 9.74 -0.03
CA ALA A 204 -17.46 9.26 -0.73
C ALA A 204 -17.85 8.45 -1.96
N ASP A 205 -17.28 8.77 -3.11
CA ASP A 205 -17.37 8.00 -4.35
C ASP A 205 -16.21 6.99 -4.46
N ILE A 206 -15.14 7.24 -3.69
CA ILE A 206 -13.95 6.40 -3.58
C ILE A 206 -13.37 6.45 -2.17
N VAL A 207 -12.88 5.32 -1.70
CA VAL A 207 -12.21 5.18 -0.40
C VAL A 207 -10.82 4.60 -0.57
N LEU A 208 -9.82 5.18 0.09
CA LEU A 208 -8.49 4.61 0.22
C LEU A 208 -8.20 4.27 1.68
N ILE A 209 -7.82 3.02 1.94
CA ILE A 209 -7.40 2.54 3.25
C ILE A 209 -5.87 2.59 3.33
N GLY A 210 -5.36 3.52 4.15
CA GLY A 210 -3.93 3.84 4.31
C GLY A 210 -3.40 3.60 5.73
N ILE A 211 -3.95 2.62 6.46
CA ILE A 211 -3.69 2.42 7.90
C ILE A 211 -2.40 1.64 8.23
N GLY A 212 -1.48 1.53 7.28
CA GLY A 212 -0.19 0.87 7.46
C GLY A 212 -0.09 -0.53 6.83
N SER A 213 0.99 -1.24 7.17
CA SER A 213 1.34 -2.53 6.58
C SER A 213 1.87 -3.49 7.65
N LYS A 214 1.83 -4.79 7.36
CA LYS A 214 2.40 -5.85 8.20
C LYS A 214 3.42 -6.68 7.42
N PRO A 215 4.42 -7.28 8.08
CA PRO A 215 5.39 -8.15 7.40
C PRO A 215 4.70 -9.27 6.59
N ASN A 216 5.21 -9.52 5.38
CA ASN A 216 4.74 -10.58 4.50
C ASN A 216 5.54 -11.87 4.75
N THR A 217 5.23 -12.56 5.85
CA THR A 217 6.06 -13.65 6.39
C THR A 217 5.39 -15.01 6.37
N GLU A 218 4.25 -15.14 5.70
CA GLU A 218 3.48 -16.40 5.65
C GLU A 218 4.33 -17.56 5.10
N ILE A 219 5.07 -17.33 4.00
CA ILE A 219 5.93 -18.35 3.43
C ILE A 219 7.07 -18.76 4.38
N ALA A 220 7.65 -17.80 5.10
CA ALA A 220 8.72 -18.08 6.06
C ALA A 220 8.18 -18.91 7.23
N LYS A 221 7.04 -18.51 7.78
CA LYS A 221 6.33 -19.24 8.84
C LYS A 221 6.00 -20.68 8.44
N ASN A 222 5.41 -20.86 7.26
CA ASN A 222 5.03 -22.18 6.74
C ASN A 222 6.25 -23.07 6.47
N SER A 223 7.43 -22.46 6.31
CA SER A 223 8.70 -23.15 6.11
C SER A 223 9.48 -23.37 7.41
N GLY A 224 8.83 -23.16 8.57
CA GLY A 224 9.42 -23.36 9.90
C GLY A 224 10.51 -22.36 10.26
N ILE A 225 10.48 -21.16 9.66
CA ILE A 225 11.35 -20.04 10.05
C ILE A 225 10.69 -19.32 11.23
N GLU A 226 11.47 -19.07 12.26
CA GLU A 226 11.03 -18.35 13.45
C GLU A 226 10.70 -16.90 13.10
N LEU A 227 9.66 -16.36 13.74
CA LEU A 227 9.24 -14.98 13.57
C LEU A 227 9.33 -14.26 14.91
N GLY A 228 9.71 -12.98 14.89
CA GLY A 228 9.64 -12.10 16.04
C GLY A 228 8.21 -11.75 16.45
N GLU A 229 8.04 -11.09 17.58
CA GLU A 229 6.73 -10.76 18.19
C GLU A 229 5.78 -10.00 17.24
N LYS A 230 6.33 -9.15 16.36
CA LYS A 230 5.57 -8.36 15.39
C LYS A 230 5.41 -9.05 14.03
N GLY A 231 5.77 -10.33 13.94
CA GLY A 231 5.62 -11.16 12.75
C GLY A 231 6.69 -10.96 11.68
N SER A 232 7.77 -10.20 11.95
CA SER A 232 8.95 -10.14 11.08
C SER A 232 9.77 -11.42 11.18
N ILE A 233 10.49 -11.77 10.11
CA ILE A 233 11.53 -12.82 10.14
C ILE A 233 12.66 -12.36 11.07
#